data_AF-A0A0R3RI21-F1
#
_entry.id   AF-A0A0R3RI21-F1
#
_cell.length_a   1.000
_cell.length_b   1.000
_cell.length_c   1.000
_cell.angle_alpha   90.00
_cell.angle_beta   90.00
_cell.angle_gamma   90.00
#
_symmetry.space_group_name_H-M   'P 1'
#
loop_
_entity.id
_entity.type
_entity.pdbx_description
1 polymer ?
#
loop_
_entity_poly.entity_id
_entity_poly.type
_entity_poly.pdbx_seq_one_letter_code
_entity_poly.pdbx_strand_id
1 'polypeptide(L)'
;MADVRSVVDSPSRHITVVDVYDLAASIGKDFERIIDEFGNDSVRQIMPKVISALETLESLANHNEKENEEILMLKKTVERLENEKQMKQQDRIKFELELEAVEENYRKEIDNLWSMVKNLQLENKHLSSATGDDASALTSTSIEINFCLPISARDEDLKMLLELRELSTKQKEQIKELQKDISTYSCEVENLHNSVEKLIRQNEELLRKNSSLQKQGRMLVEEKSEIVKRLQLTEEANIKLTKLFKDATRQCKDLQQYQMDDSDNAPRFTLSELREVLQEKNLLKGKVLELEEELEQLRPSRRRESVTSDSSREFDRCAQTEEYVVYGPINREPEEKLYPWKYERKESGVRKLYALLYKKLQKK
;
A
#
# COMPACT_ATOMS: atom_id res chain seq x y z
N MET A 1 10.14 -31.59 -4.48
CA MET A 1 9.60 -30.34 -5.07
C MET A 1 8.29 -30.71 -5.72
N ALA A 2 7.18 -30.36 -5.07
CA ALA A 2 5.84 -30.68 -5.55
C ALA A 2 5.51 -29.84 -6.78
N ASP A 3 4.85 -30.48 -7.73
CA ASP A 3 4.44 -29.96 -9.02
C ASP A 3 3.39 -28.84 -8.84
N VAL A 4 3.83 -27.57 -8.82
CA VAL A 4 2.96 -26.38 -8.82
C VAL A 4 2.72 -25.93 -10.27
N ARG A 5 2.37 -26.87 -11.15
CA ARG A 5 2.01 -26.60 -12.53
C ARG A 5 0.62 -27.17 -12.80
N SER A 6 -0.44 -26.43 -12.47
CA SER A 6 -1.78 -26.66 -13.05
C SER A 6 -2.87 -25.66 -12.64
N VAL A 7 -2.72 -24.83 -11.60
CA VAL A 7 -3.82 -23.93 -11.17
C VAL A 7 -3.84 -22.58 -11.91
N VAL A 8 -2.81 -22.30 -12.72
CA VAL A 8 -2.59 -20.94 -13.26
C VAL A 8 -3.42 -20.63 -14.50
N ASP A 9 -4.04 -21.62 -15.16
CA ASP A 9 -4.63 -21.41 -16.48
C ASP A 9 -6.03 -22.03 -16.60
N SER A 10 -6.92 -21.71 -15.65
CA SER A 10 -8.34 -21.98 -15.88
C SER A 10 -8.84 -21.07 -17.01
N PRO A 11 -9.38 -21.60 -18.12
CA PRO A 11 -9.85 -20.79 -19.26
C PRO A 11 -10.91 -19.77 -18.86
N SER A 12 -11.62 -20.00 -17.73
CA SER A 12 -12.57 -19.07 -17.14
C SER A 12 -11.96 -17.74 -16.66
N ARG A 13 -10.65 -17.67 -16.39
CA ARG A 13 -9.95 -16.43 -15.98
C ARG A 13 -9.70 -15.44 -17.11
N HIS A 14 -9.87 -15.89 -18.35
CA HIS A 14 -9.63 -15.10 -19.56
C HIS A 14 -10.92 -14.54 -20.16
N ILE A 15 -12.08 -14.91 -19.61
CA ILE A 15 -13.37 -14.39 -20.05
C ILE A 15 -13.44 -12.92 -19.64
N THR A 16 -13.56 -12.05 -20.65
CA THR A 16 -13.69 -10.60 -20.50
C THR A 16 -15.16 -10.20 -20.44
N VAL A 17 -15.42 -8.98 -19.99
CA VAL A 17 -16.77 -8.42 -19.99
C VAL A 17 -17.35 -8.33 -21.41
N VAL A 18 -16.50 -8.15 -22.42
CA VAL A 18 -16.87 -8.12 -23.85
C VAL A 18 -17.42 -9.48 -24.28
N ASP A 19 -16.73 -10.57 -23.92
CA ASP A 19 -17.16 -11.93 -24.27
C ASP A 19 -18.55 -12.26 -23.68
N VAL A 20 -18.84 -11.75 -22.47
CA VAL A 20 -20.15 -11.91 -21.82
C VAL A 20 -21.24 -11.14 -22.57
N TYR A 21 -20.95 -9.95 -23.11
CA TYR A 21 -21.89 -9.19 -23.92
C TYR A 21 -22.16 -9.84 -25.28
N ASP A 22 -21.13 -10.39 -25.92
CA ASP A 22 -21.30 -11.11 -27.18
C ASP A 22 -22.14 -12.39 -27.00
N LEU A 23 -21.89 -13.12 -25.91
CA LEU A 23 -22.70 -14.28 -25.53
C LEU A 23 -24.16 -13.88 -25.24
N ALA A 24 -24.37 -12.79 -24.49
CA ALA A 24 -25.69 -12.25 -24.21
C ALA A 24 -26.41 -11.83 -25.50
N ALA A 25 -25.73 -11.19 -26.44
CA ALA A 25 -26.32 -10.81 -27.73
C ALA A 25 -26.71 -12.05 -28.56
N SER A 26 -25.88 -13.09 -28.58
CA SER A 26 -26.19 -14.35 -29.28
C SER A 26 -27.41 -15.04 -28.66
N ILE A 27 -27.43 -15.19 -27.33
CA ILE A 27 -28.56 -15.79 -26.61
C ILE A 27 -29.84 -14.97 -26.81
N GLY A 28 -29.74 -13.64 -26.87
CA GLY A 28 -30.87 -12.75 -27.17
C GLY A 28 -31.49 -13.00 -28.54
N LYS A 29 -30.68 -13.18 -29.58
CA LYS A 29 -31.15 -13.54 -30.93
C LYS A 29 -31.84 -14.90 -30.94
N ASP A 30 -31.35 -15.86 -30.17
CA ASP A 30 -31.97 -17.18 -30.06
C ASP A 30 -33.33 -17.11 -29.36
N PHE A 31 -33.44 -16.30 -28.32
CA PHE A 31 -34.74 -16.02 -27.69
C PHE A 31 -35.70 -15.30 -28.62
N GLU A 32 -35.25 -14.36 -29.45
CA GLU A 32 -36.10 -13.74 -30.48
C GLU A 32 -36.66 -14.78 -31.44
N ARG A 33 -35.82 -15.68 -31.97
CA ARG A 33 -36.28 -16.76 -32.86
C ARG A 33 -37.32 -17.67 -32.19
N ILE A 34 -37.09 -18.05 -30.93
CA ILE A 34 -38.04 -18.90 -30.18
C ILE A 34 -39.36 -18.15 -29.93
N ILE A 35 -39.31 -16.85 -29.63
CA ILE A 35 -40.52 -16.03 -29.43
C ILE A 35 -41.32 -15.92 -30.73
N ASP A 36 -40.64 -15.76 -31.87
CA ASP A 36 -41.27 -15.65 -33.18
C ASP A 36 -41.96 -16.96 -33.60
N GLU A 37 -41.35 -18.12 -33.32
CA GLU A 37 -41.89 -19.44 -33.70
C GLU A 37 -42.91 -20.01 -32.70
N PHE A 38 -42.66 -19.89 -31.39
CA PHE A 38 -43.42 -20.56 -30.32
C PHE A 38 -44.16 -19.59 -29.40
N GLY A 39 -44.13 -18.29 -29.70
CA GLY A 39 -44.77 -17.27 -28.91
C GLY A 39 -44.03 -16.90 -27.62
N ASN A 40 -44.46 -15.78 -27.07
CA ASN A 40 -43.84 -15.06 -25.95
C ASN A 40 -43.72 -15.89 -24.65
N ASP A 41 -44.76 -16.67 -24.34
CA ASP A 41 -44.88 -17.42 -23.10
C ASP A 41 -43.82 -18.54 -22.98
N SER A 42 -43.23 -18.99 -24.11
CA SER A 42 -42.19 -20.02 -24.17
C SER A 42 -40.85 -19.59 -23.54
N VAL A 43 -40.54 -18.29 -23.55
CA VAL A 43 -39.25 -17.75 -23.06
C VAL A 43 -39.41 -16.94 -21.76
N ARG A 44 -40.63 -16.49 -21.47
CA ARG A 44 -40.94 -15.55 -20.39
C ARG A 44 -40.44 -15.95 -19.00
N GLN A 45 -40.43 -17.25 -18.67
CA GLN A 45 -39.98 -17.74 -17.36
C GLN A 45 -38.47 -18.01 -17.28
N ILE A 46 -37.83 -18.34 -18.40
CA ILE A 46 -36.40 -18.70 -18.43
C ILE A 46 -35.50 -17.46 -18.62
N MET A 47 -35.96 -16.45 -19.36
CA MET A 47 -35.21 -15.21 -19.61
C MET A 47 -34.72 -14.50 -18.33
N PRO A 48 -35.52 -14.32 -17.26
CA PRO A 48 -35.02 -13.73 -16.02
C PRO A 48 -33.86 -14.52 -15.39
N LYS A 49 -33.91 -15.86 -15.49
CA LYS A 49 -32.87 -16.74 -14.92
C LYS A 49 -31.58 -16.66 -15.73
N VAL A 50 -31.70 -16.61 -17.05
CA VAL A 50 -30.55 -16.47 -17.96
C VAL A 50 -29.89 -15.10 -17.78
N ILE A 51 -30.68 -14.03 -17.64
CA ILE A 51 -30.15 -12.71 -17.34
C ILE A 51 -29.45 -12.72 -15.99
N SER A 52 -30.04 -13.31 -14.95
CA SER A 52 -29.37 -13.43 -13.64
C SER A 52 -28.05 -14.21 -13.73
N ALA A 53 -27.96 -15.26 -14.55
CA ALA A 53 -26.73 -16.02 -14.75
C ALA A 53 -25.67 -15.20 -15.51
N LEU A 54 -26.08 -14.49 -16.57
CA LEU A 54 -25.20 -13.59 -17.32
C LEU A 54 -24.75 -12.38 -16.47
N GLU A 55 -25.58 -11.86 -15.57
CA GLU A 55 -25.22 -10.83 -14.59
C GLU A 55 -24.14 -11.34 -13.61
N THR A 56 -24.28 -12.58 -13.13
CA THR A 56 -23.23 -13.18 -12.29
C THR A 56 -21.94 -13.40 -13.06
N LEU A 57 -22.03 -13.79 -14.34
CA LEU A 57 -20.86 -13.97 -15.20
C LEU A 57 -20.19 -12.62 -15.52
N GLU A 58 -20.95 -11.56 -15.78
CA GLU A 58 -20.46 -10.19 -15.96
C GLU A 58 -19.72 -9.70 -14.70
N SER A 59 -20.25 -9.98 -13.51
CA SER A 59 -19.59 -9.66 -12.24
C SER A 59 -18.27 -10.43 -12.06
N LEU A 60 -18.24 -11.71 -12.43
CA LEU A 60 -17.03 -12.54 -12.35
C LEU A 60 -15.98 -12.11 -13.37
N ALA A 61 -16.38 -11.77 -14.60
CA ALA A 61 -15.49 -11.25 -15.64
C ALA A 61 -14.87 -9.91 -15.23
N ASN A 62 -15.67 -8.97 -14.70
CA ASN A 62 -15.17 -7.71 -14.14
C ASN A 62 -14.19 -7.92 -12.98
N HIS A 63 -14.44 -8.94 -12.14
CA HIS A 63 -13.53 -9.26 -11.04
C HIS A 63 -12.20 -9.83 -11.57
N ASN A 64 -12.26 -10.76 -12.52
CA ASN A 64 -11.08 -11.32 -13.18
C ASN A 64 -10.24 -10.26 -13.88
N GLU A 65 -10.85 -9.30 -14.57
CA GLU A 65 -10.13 -8.18 -15.21
C GLU A 65 -9.35 -7.36 -14.18
N LYS A 66 -9.97 -7.00 -13.06
CA LYS A 66 -9.31 -6.28 -11.96
C LYS A 66 -8.18 -7.08 -11.32
N GLU A 67 -8.41 -8.36 -11.04
CA GLU A 67 -7.36 -9.24 -10.51
C GLU A 67 -6.20 -9.37 -11.51
N ASN A 68 -6.48 -9.49 -12.81
CA ASN A 68 -5.45 -9.55 -13.85
C ASN A 68 -4.65 -8.24 -13.96
N GLU A 69 -5.30 -7.08 -13.84
CA GLU A 69 -4.64 -5.78 -13.76
C GLU A 69 -3.71 -5.68 -12.54
N GLU A 70 -4.18 -6.12 -11.37
CA GLU A 70 -3.37 -6.15 -10.15
C GLU A 70 -2.17 -7.09 -10.30
N ILE A 71 -2.37 -8.29 -10.85
CA ILE A 71 -1.30 -9.26 -11.14
C ILE A 71 -0.28 -8.63 -12.09
N LEU A 72 -0.71 -7.92 -13.13
CA LEU A 72 0.19 -7.26 -14.08
C LEU A 72 1.02 -6.16 -13.39
N MET A 73 0.39 -5.35 -12.53
CA MET A 73 1.07 -4.31 -11.74
C MET A 73 2.09 -4.89 -10.76
N LEU A 74 1.74 -6.00 -10.09
CA LEU A 74 2.64 -6.73 -9.19
C LEU A 74 3.82 -7.31 -9.95
N LYS A 75 3.59 -7.97 -11.09
CA LYS A 75 4.66 -8.49 -11.96
C LYS A 75 5.64 -7.41 -12.37
N LYS A 76 5.15 -6.25 -12.83
CA LYS A 76 5.99 -5.10 -13.18
C LYS A 76 6.80 -4.56 -11.98
N THR A 77 6.20 -4.59 -10.79
CA THR A 77 6.88 -4.18 -9.56
C THR A 77 7.98 -5.15 -9.16
N VAL A 78 7.73 -6.46 -9.28
CA VAL A 78 8.73 -7.52 -9.04
C VAL A 78 9.90 -7.37 -10.01
N GLU A 79 9.63 -7.22 -11.31
CA GLU A 79 10.67 -7.03 -12.32
C GLU A 79 11.55 -5.80 -12.01
N ARG A 80 10.93 -4.67 -11.62
CA ARG A 80 11.65 -3.48 -11.19
C ARG A 80 12.55 -3.74 -9.98
N LEU A 81 12.03 -4.43 -8.95
CA LEU A 81 12.79 -4.76 -7.73
C LEU A 81 13.91 -5.75 -8.00
N GLU A 82 13.71 -6.72 -8.89
CA GLU A 82 14.75 -7.66 -9.32
C GLU A 82 15.88 -6.94 -10.04
N ASN A 83 15.56 -6.02 -10.95
CA ASN A 83 16.55 -5.19 -11.64
C ASN A 83 17.33 -4.29 -10.66
N GLU A 84 16.63 -3.66 -9.69
CA GLU A 84 17.29 -2.85 -8.65
C GLU A 84 18.22 -3.70 -7.78
N LYS A 85 17.80 -4.92 -7.41
CA LYS A 85 18.62 -5.88 -6.67
C LYS A 85 19.85 -6.30 -7.45
N GLN A 86 19.71 -6.58 -8.75
CA GLN A 86 20.83 -6.95 -9.63
C GLN A 86 21.83 -5.79 -9.76
N MET A 87 21.36 -4.56 -9.97
CA MET A 87 22.23 -3.38 -10.03
C MET A 87 23.01 -3.18 -8.73
N LYS A 88 22.34 -3.22 -7.57
CA LYS A 88 23.03 -3.12 -6.26
C LYS A 88 24.05 -4.22 -6.05
N GLN A 89 23.75 -5.44 -6.49
CA GLN A 89 24.69 -6.55 -6.42
C GLN A 89 25.91 -6.31 -7.32
N GLN A 90 25.71 -5.80 -8.53
CA GLN A 90 26.79 -5.48 -9.46
C GLN A 90 27.69 -4.37 -8.90
N ASP A 91 27.10 -3.32 -8.31
CA ASP A 91 27.85 -2.23 -7.70
C ASP A 91 28.65 -2.71 -6.47
N ARG A 92 28.09 -3.65 -5.69
CA ARG A 92 28.84 -4.27 -4.58
C ARG A 92 30.07 -5.02 -5.08
N ILE A 93 29.93 -5.80 -6.15
CA ILE A 93 31.05 -6.54 -6.75
C ILE A 93 32.10 -5.56 -7.31
N LYS A 94 31.68 -4.48 -7.97
CA LYS A 94 32.60 -3.45 -8.47
C LYS A 94 33.39 -2.80 -7.33
N PHE A 95 32.71 -2.43 -6.25
CA PHE A 95 33.36 -1.85 -5.07
C PHE A 95 34.35 -2.82 -4.43
N GLU A 96 34.02 -4.10 -4.35
CA GLU A 96 34.92 -5.14 -3.84
C GLU A 96 36.19 -5.28 -4.71
N LEU A 97 36.04 -5.26 -6.05
CA LEU A 97 37.18 -5.27 -6.98
C LEU A 97 38.04 -4.01 -6.89
N GLU A 98 37.42 -2.83 -6.76
CA GLU A 98 38.14 -1.57 -6.57
C GLU A 98 38.92 -1.56 -5.25
N LEU A 99 38.33 -2.10 -4.19
CA LEU A 99 38.98 -2.23 -2.89
C LEU A 99 40.18 -3.18 -2.97
N GLU A 100 40.02 -4.36 -3.57
CA GLU A 100 41.12 -5.31 -3.77
C GLU A 100 42.26 -4.70 -4.61
N ALA A 101 41.93 -3.94 -5.66
CA ALA A 101 42.93 -3.24 -6.47
C ALA A 101 43.72 -2.20 -5.66
N VAL A 102 43.05 -1.46 -4.77
CA VAL A 102 43.69 -0.50 -3.86
C VAL A 102 44.59 -1.22 -2.86
N GLU A 103 44.14 -2.33 -2.27
CA GLU A 103 44.94 -3.14 -1.35
C GLU A 103 46.20 -3.70 -2.02
N GLU A 104 46.08 -4.21 -3.25
CA GLU A 104 47.21 -4.71 -4.04
C GLU A 104 48.19 -3.58 -4.38
N ASN A 105 47.70 -2.37 -4.65
CA ASN A 105 48.56 -1.21 -4.86
C ASN A 105 49.34 -0.83 -3.59
N TYR A 106 48.70 -0.87 -2.42
CA TYR A 106 49.38 -0.65 -1.14
C TYR A 106 50.44 -1.73 -0.85
N ARG A 107 50.19 -3.00 -1.18
CA ARG A 107 51.19 -4.07 -1.05
C ARG A 107 52.42 -3.78 -1.92
N LYS A 108 52.21 -3.43 -3.18
CA LYS A 108 53.31 -3.07 -4.10
C LYS A 108 54.13 -1.88 -3.58
N GLU A 109 53.46 -0.85 -3.06
CA GLU A 109 54.16 0.31 -2.50
C GLU A 109 54.98 -0.06 -1.26
N ILE A 110 54.43 -0.90 -0.37
CA ILE A 110 55.17 -1.43 0.78
C ILE A 110 56.42 -2.20 0.31
N ASP A 111 56.29 -3.08 -0.68
CA ASP A 111 57.41 -3.86 -1.22
C ASP A 111 58.48 -2.96 -1.88
N ASN A 112 58.06 -1.93 -2.61
CA ASN A 112 58.94 -0.93 -3.21
C ASN A 112 59.71 -0.14 -2.14
N LEU A 113 59.01 0.38 -1.13
CA LEU A 113 59.61 1.09 0.00
C LEU A 113 60.57 0.19 0.77
N TRP A 114 60.20 -1.07 0.99
CA TRP A 114 61.06 -2.04 1.65
C TRP A 114 62.34 -2.32 0.86
N SER A 115 62.22 -2.47 -0.47
CA SER A 115 63.37 -2.62 -1.37
C SER A 115 64.26 -1.37 -1.37
N MET A 116 63.67 -0.18 -1.37
CA MET A 116 64.38 1.10 -1.29
C MET A 116 65.16 1.22 0.03
N VAL A 117 64.53 0.92 1.17
CA VAL A 117 65.19 0.92 2.49
C VAL A 117 66.36 -0.07 2.50
N LYS A 118 66.17 -1.28 1.95
CA LYS A 118 67.24 -2.28 1.86
C LYS A 118 68.42 -1.79 1.03
N ASN A 119 68.16 -1.16 -0.11
CA ASN A 119 69.21 -0.58 -0.96
C ASN A 119 69.96 0.55 -0.25
N LEU A 120 69.25 1.49 0.37
CA LEU A 120 69.85 2.58 1.14
C LEU A 120 70.66 2.07 2.34
N GLN A 121 70.22 1.00 3.01
CA GLN A 121 70.98 0.36 4.09
C GLN A 121 72.27 -0.28 3.57
N LEU A 122 72.23 -0.93 2.40
CA LEU A 122 73.43 -1.49 1.75
C LEU A 122 74.40 -0.39 1.34
N GLU A 123 73.90 0.70 0.76
CA GLU A 123 74.71 1.85 0.35
C GLU A 123 75.33 2.57 1.54
N ASN A 124 74.57 2.83 2.61
CA ASN A 124 75.11 3.40 3.85
C ASN A 124 76.17 2.51 4.47
N LYS A 125 75.99 1.18 4.44
CA LYS A 125 77.01 0.24 4.91
C LYS A 125 78.28 0.32 4.05
N HIS A 126 78.13 0.41 2.73
CA HIS A 126 79.24 0.56 1.79
C HIS A 126 79.99 1.89 1.97
N LEU A 127 79.27 3.01 2.10
CA LEU A 127 79.83 4.33 2.38
C LEU A 127 80.50 4.38 3.76
N SER A 128 79.93 3.73 4.78
CA SER A 128 80.53 3.61 6.11
C SER A 128 81.83 2.80 6.08
N SER A 129 81.91 1.75 5.26
CA SER A 129 83.19 1.03 5.06
C SER A 129 84.20 1.87 4.28
N ALA A 130 83.78 2.62 3.26
CA ALA A 130 84.70 3.45 2.46
C ALA A 130 85.24 4.66 3.24
N THR A 131 84.41 5.31 4.07
CA THR A 131 84.83 6.45 4.90
C THR A 131 85.59 6.04 6.17
N GLY A 132 85.52 4.77 6.58
CA GLY A 132 86.35 4.21 7.65
C GLY A 132 87.84 4.10 7.31
N ASP A 133 88.18 3.96 6.02
CA ASP A 133 89.56 3.74 5.55
C ASP A 133 90.27 5.01 5.06
N ASP A 134 89.53 6.09 4.73
CA ASP A 134 90.09 7.31 4.10
C ASP A 134 90.37 8.50 5.07
N ALA A 135 90.26 8.31 6.38
CA ALA A 135 90.54 9.37 7.37
C ALA A 135 92.04 9.65 7.62
N SER A 136 92.96 9.11 6.82
CA SER A 136 94.41 9.15 7.08
C SER A 136 95.30 9.45 5.86
N ALA A 137 94.85 10.29 4.92
CA ALA A 137 95.71 10.77 3.85
C ALA A 137 95.51 12.27 3.50
N LEU A 138 96.56 13.05 3.78
CA LEU A 138 97.02 14.26 3.05
C LEU A 138 96.18 15.53 3.29
N THR A 139 96.55 16.52 4.12
CA THR A 139 97.83 17.22 4.36
C THR A 139 98.47 17.87 3.13
N SER A 140 98.27 19.19 3.04
CA SER A 140 99.21 20.25 2.62
C SER A 140 99.83 20.23 1.22
N THR A 141 99.39 21.20 0.40
CA THR A 141 100.29 21.85 -0.57
C THR A 141 100.06 23.36 -0.51
N SER A 142 100.99 24.06 0.13
CA SER A 142 101.27 25.48 -0.07
C SER A 142 102.19 25.64 -1.30
N ILE A 143 102.15 26.84 -1.90
CA ILE A 143 103.13 27.52 -2.80
C ILE A 143 102.29 28.25 -3.86
N GLU A 144 102.47 29.51 -4.24
CA GLU A 144 103.16 30.71 -3.78
C GLU A 144 102.52 31.84 -4.62
N ILE A 145 102.40 33.04 -4.07
CA ILE A 145 101.90 34.22 -4.79
C ILE A 145 103.08 34.85 -5.52
N ASN A 146 103.02 34.91 -6.86
CA ASN A 146 104.01 35.63 -7.67
C ASN A 146 103.31 36.66 -8.56
N PHE A 147 103.66 37.93 -8.33
CA PHE A 147 103.20 39.12 -9.04
C PHE A 147 104.16 39.40 -10.20
N CYS A 148 103.71 39.27 -11.44
CA CYS A 148 104.45 39.81 -12.58
C CYS A 148 103.56 39.98 -13.83
N LEU A 149 103.51 41.19 -14.37
CA LEU A 149 102.99 41.51 -15.70
C LEU A 149 103.93 42.54 -16.35
N PRO A 150 104.18 42.49 -17.67
CA PRO A 150 103.16 42.20 -18.69
C PRO A 150 103.57 41.27 -19.84
N ILE A 151 102.61 40.39 -20.19
CA ILE A 151 102.30 39.62 -21.43
C ILE A 151 101.38 38.44 -21.02
N SER A 152 101.42 38.01 -19.74
CA SER A 152 100.52 37.03 -19.07
C SER A 152 99.07 37.50 -18.89
N ALA A 153 98.79 38.81 -18.96
CA ALA A 153 97.47 39.37 -18.63
C ALA A 153 96.40 38.88 -19.61
N ARG A 154 96.80 38.64 -20.87
CA ARG A 154 95.87 38.13 -21.88
C ARG A 154 95.45 36.69 -21.62
N ASP A 155 96.33 35.85 -21.07
CA ASP A 155 96.03 34.45 -20.79
C ASP A 155 95.21 34.31 -19.50
N GLU A 156 95.48 35.14 -18.49
CA GLU A 156 94.67 35.24 -17.26
C GLU A 156 93.28 35.81 -17.53
N ASP A 157 93.18 36.88 -18.33
CA ASP A 157 91.90 37.45 -18.77
C ASP A 157 91.11 36.44 -19.64
N LEU A 158 91.78 35.69 -20.52
CA LEU A 158 91.16 34.63 -21.32
C LEU A 158 90.64 33.50 -20.43
N LYS A 159 91.39 33.11 -19.41
CA LYS A 159 90.96 32.10 -18.42
C LYS A 159 89.74 32.57 -17.63
N MET A 160 89.74 33.80 -17.14
CA MET A 160 88.59 34.41 -16.46
C MET A 160 87.36 34.48 -17.37
N LEU A 161 87.54 34.83 -18.66
CA LEU A 161 86.44 34.84 -19.64
C LEU A 161 85.88 33.44 -19.91
N LEU A 162 86.72 32.41 -19.94
CA LEU A 162 86.28 31.02 -20.08
C LEU A 162 85.49 30.55 -18.85
N GLU A 163 85.95 30.88 -17.64
CA GLU A 163 85.25 30.56 -16.39
C GLU A 163 83.89 31.29 -16.31
N LEU A 164 83.84 32.59 -16.66
CA LEU A 164 82.58 33.34 -16.75
C LEU A 164 81.64 32.78 -17.81
N ARG A 165 82.17 32.32 -18.94
CA ARG A 165 81.39 31.65 -19.98
C ARG A 165 80.79 30.34 -19.45
N GLU A 166 81.59 29.54 -18.74
CA GLU A 166 81.15 28.27 -18.14
C GLU A 166 80.06 28.50 -17.06
N LEU A 167 80.25 29.49 -16.20
CA LEU A 167 79.23 29.90 -15.22
C LEU A 167 77.97 30.42 -15.91
N SER A 168 78.10 31.19 -16.99
CA SER A 168 76.95 31.65 -17.79
C SER A 168 76.21 30.49 -18.45
N THR A 169 76.92 29.47 -18.95
CA THR A 169 76.27 28.26 -19.50
C THR A 169 75.55 27.47 -18.41
N LYS A 170 76.17 27.29 -17.22
CA LYS A 170 75.56 26.63 -16.06
C LYS A 170 74.30 27.37 -15.58
N GLN A 171 74.36 28.69 -15.48
CA GLN A 171 73.19 29.51 -15.13
C GLN A 171 72.07 29.41 -16.17
N LYS A 172 72.41 29.37 -17.48
CA LYS A 172 71.41 29.17 -18.54
C LYS A 172 70.77 27.79 -18.49
N GLU A 173 71.52 26.74 -18.16
CA GLU A 173 71.01 25.39 -17.95
C GLU A 173 70.08 25.33 -16.74
N GLN A 174 70.48 25.93 -15.61
CA GLN A 174 69.66 26.02 -14.41
C GLN A 174 68.34 26.78 -14.65
N ILE A 175 68.38 27.87 -15.43
CA ILE A 175 67.16 28.60 -15.81
C ILE A 175 66.23 27.72 -16.65
N LYS A 176 66.77 26.92 -17.58
CA LYS A 176 65.96 25.99 -18.40
C LYS A 176 65.33 24.89 -17.55
N GLU A 177 66.05 24.36 -16.58
CA GLU A 177 65.54 23.34 -15.65
C GLU A 177 64.41 23.92 -14.79
N LEU A 178 64.62 25.07 -14.17
CA LEU A 178 63.57 25.77 -13.40
C LEU A 178 62.35 26.13 -14.26
N GLN A 179 62.55 26.52 -15.53
CA GLN A 179 61.44 26.77 -16.47
C GLN A 179 60.65 25.50 -16.78
N LYS A 180 61.34 24.36 -16.93
CA LYS A 180 60.70 23.06 -17.12
C LYS A 180 59.88 22.68 -15.89
N ASP A 181 60.43 22.85 -14.69
CA ASP A 181 59.73 22.56 -13.43
C ASP A 181 58.49 23.45 -13.26
N ILE A 182 58.58 24.75 -13.57
CA ILE A 182 57.43 25.66 -13.57
C ILE A 182 56.35 25.17 -14.54
N SER A 183 56.75 24.73 -15.74
CA SER A 183 55.81 24.19 -16.73
C SER A 183 55.13 22.91 -16.25
N THR A 184 55.84 22.02 -15.56
CA THR A 184 55.25 20.79 -15.01
C THR A 184 54.30 21.10 -13.87
N TYR A 185 54.69 21.96 -12.91
CA TYR A 185 53.81 22.38 -11.82
C TYR A 185 52.57 23.12 -12.34
N SER A 186 52.69 23.94 -13.39
CA SER A 186 51.53 24.59 -14.01
C SER A 186 50.53 23.57 -14.56
N CYS A 187 51.02 22.52 -15.24
CA CYS A 187 50.17 21.45 -15.76
C CYS A 187 49.51 20.65 -14.63
N GLU A 188 50.24 20.35 -13.55
CA GLU A 188 49.69 19.69 -12.37
C GLU A 188 48.59 20.51 -11.70
N VAL A 189 48.80 21.82 -11.53
CA VAL A 189 47.80 22.74 -10.98
C VAL A 189 46.54 22.76 -11.84
N GLU A 190 46.66 22.82 -13.16
CA GLU A 190 45.51 22.74 -14.08
C GLU A 190 44.76 21.41 -13.96
N ASN A 191 45.48 20.28 -13.86
CA ASN A 191 44.88 18.96 -13.69
C ASN A 191 44.13 18.83 -12.35
N LEU A 192 44.72 19.33 -11.26
CA LEU A 192 44.08 19.40 -9.95
C LEU A 192 42.86 20.30 -9.98
N HIS A 193 42.95 21.47 -10.62
CA HIS A 193 41.84 22.40 -10.79
C HIS A 193 40.66 21.73 -11.52
N ASN A 194 40.90 21.05 -12.64
CA ASN A 194 39.90 20.28 -13.37
C ASN A 194 39.27 19.16 -12.51
N SER A 195 40.06 18.52 -11.66
CA SER A 195 39.57 17.48 -10.75
C SER A 195 38.66 18.06 -9.66
N VAL A 196 39.04 19.20 -9.09
CA VAL A 196 38.21 19.94 -8.13
C VAL A 196 36.89 20.39 -8.76
N GLU A 197 36.90 20.92 -9.99
CA GLU A 197 35.67 21.30 -10.68
C GLU A 197 34.72 20.11 -10.90
N LYS A 198 35.26 18.95 -11.28
CA LYS A 198 34.46 17.72 -11.41
C LYS A 198 33.81 17.33 -10.09
N LEU A 199 34.56 17.37 -8.99
CA LEU A 199 34.04 17.09 -7.65
C LEU A 199 32.96 18.08 -7.21
N ILE A 200 33.13 19.38 -7.53
CA ILE A 200 32.10 20.41 -7.25
C ILE A 200 30.80 20.07 -7.99
N ARG A 201 30.87 19.76 -9.29
CA ARG A 201 29.68 19.39 -10.08
C ARG A 201 28.99 18.14 -9.54
N GLN A 202 29.75 17.11 -9.17
CA GLN A 202 29.22 15.90 -8.56
C GLN A 202 28.55 16.19 -7.21
N ASN A 203 29.15 17.03 -6.37
CA ASN A 203 28.59 17.41 -5.08
C ASN A 203 27.26 18.19 -5.25
N GLU A 204 27.20 19.14 -6.18
CA GLU A 204 25.94 19.84 -6.50
C GLU A 204 24.84 18.89 -6.98
N GLU A 205 25.18 17.87 -7.76
CA GLU A 205 24.24 16.85 -8.21
C GLU A 205 23.75 15.99 -7.03
N LEU A 206 24.66 15.59 -6.14
CA LEU A 206 24.32 14.86 -4.92
C LEU A 206 23.42 15.68 -3.99
N LEU A 207 23.69 16.97 -3.82
CA LEU A 207 22.83 17.87 -3.05
C LEU A 207 21.43 17.98 -3.66
N ARG A 208 21.33 18.09 -4.99
CA ARG A 208 20.05 18.08 -5.71
C ARG A 208 19.29 16.77 -5.53
N LYS A 209 19.97 15.62 -5.68
CA LYS A 209 19.41 14.28 -5.45
C LYS A 209 18.94 14.12 -4.00
N ASN A 210 19.74 14.53 -3.03
CA ASN A 210 19.38 14.48 -1.61
C ASN A 210 18.15 15.34 -1.30
N SER A 211 18.08 16.57 -1.83
CA SER A 211 16.90 17.42 -1.68
C SER A 211 15.63 16.79 -2.27
N SER A 212 15.73 16.15 -3.44
CA SER A 212 14.63 15.42 -4.07
C SER A 212 14.19 14.22 -3.23
N LEU A 213 15.13 13.39 -2.78
CA LEU A 213 14.86 12.25 -1.90
C LEU A 213 14.22 12.67 -0.59
N GLN A 214 14.69 13.77 0.01
CA GLN A 214 14.12 14.31 1.24
C GLN A 214 12.67 14.78 1.05
N LYS A 215 12.35 15.39 -0.10
CA LYS A 215 10.97 15.75 -0.46
C LYS A 215 10.09 14.51 -0.62
N GLN A 216 10.56 13.49 -1.33
CA GLN A 216 9.85 12.22 -1.48
C GLN A 216 9.63 11.54 -0.12
N GLY A 217 10.64 11.54 0.75
CA GLY A 217 10.53 11.02 2.12
C GLY A 217 9.45 11.73 2.93
N ARG A 218 9.34 13.07 2.82
CA ARG A 218 8.26 13.83 3.49
C ARG A 218 6.87 13.46 2.96
N MET A 219 6.70 13.37 1.64
CA MET A 219 5.44 12.94 1.02
C MET A 219 5.02 11.55 1.51
N LEU A 220 5.93 10.57 1.52
CA LEU A 220 5.64 9.22 2.01
C LEU A 220 5.26 9.18 3.49
N VAL A 221 5.88 10.03 4.32
CA VAL A 221 5.52 10.16 5.75
C VAL A 221 4.12 10.75 5.91
N GLU A 222 3.77 11.75 5.10
CA GLU A 222 2.43 12.35 5.07
C GLU A 222 1.37 11.32 4.65
N GLU A 223 1.58 10.62 3.52
CA GLU A 223 0.69 9.55 3.04
C GLU A 223 0.53 8.43 4.08
N LYS A 224 1.63 7.97 4.69
CA LYS A 224 1.57 7.00 5.79
C LYS A 224 0.73 7.52 6.95
N SER A 225 0.87 8.80 7.33
CA SER A 225 0.11 9.39 8.43
C SER A 225 -1.39 9.44 8.12
N GLU A 226 -1.77 9.69 6.86
CA GLU A 226 -3.17 9.69 6.42
C GLU A 226 -3.78 8.29 6.45
N ILE A 227 -3.04 7.29 5.94
CA ILE A 227 -3.48 5.89 5.96
C ILE A 227 -3.68 5.42 7.40
N VAL A 228 -2.75 5.72 8.31
CA VAL A 228 -2.88 5.37 9.73
C VAL A 228 -4.11 6.02 10.36
N LYS A 229 -4.39 7.30 10.07
CA LYS A 229 -5.61 7.97 10.54
C LYS A 229 -6.89 7.30 10.03
N ARG A 230 -6.93 6.95 8.74
CA ARG A 230 -8.08 6.23 8.15
C ARG A 230 -8.27 4.86 8.80
N LEU A 231 -7.18 4.12 8.99
CA LEU A 231 -7.20 2.82 9.66
C LEU A 231 -7.75 2.94 11.08
N GLN A 232 -7.25 3.91 11.86
CA GLN A 232 -7.74 4.14 13.23
C GLN A 232 -9.25 4.44 13.27
N LEU A 233 -9.76 5.28 12.36
CA LEU A 233 -11.19 5.56 12.26
C LEU A 233 -12.01 4.29 11.94
N THR A 234 -11.50 3.44 11.04
CA THR A 234 -12.17 2.16 10.72
C THR A 234 -12.11 1.16 11.89
N GLU A 235 -11.01 1.12 12.64
CA GLU A 235 -10.90 0.29 13.85
C GLU A 235 -11.87 0.74 14.94
N GLU A 236 -11.99 2.06 15.17
CA GLU A 236 -12.97 2.61 16.11
C GLU A 236 -14.42 2.29 15.70
N ALA A 237 -14.72 2.35 14.40
CA ALA A 237 -16.02 1.94 13.86
C ALA A 237 -16.28 0.44 14.07
N ASN A 238 -15.30 -0.42 13.82
CA ASN A 238 -15.40 -1.86 14.05
C ASN A 238 -15.61 -2.20 15.53
N ILE A 239 -14.92 -1.50 16.44
CA ILE A 239 -15.13 -1.66 17.89
C ILE A 239 -16.57 -1.30 18.27
N LYS A 240 -17.11 -0.20 17.74
CA LYS A 240 -18.50 0.21 17.98
C LYS A 240 -19.49 -0.84 17.43
N LEU A 241 -19.26 -1.33 16.21
CA LEU A 241 -20.08 -2.37 15.60
C LEU A 241 -20.07 -3.66 16.43
N THR A 242 -18.89 -4.06 16.93
CA THR A 242 -18.72 -5.24 17.77
C THR A 242 -19.50 -5.12 19.09
N LYS A 243 -19.53 -3.92 19.70
CA LYS A 243 -20.35 -3.67 20.90
C LYS A 243 -21.84 -3.80 20.59
N LEU A 244 -22.30 -3.13 19.52
CA LEU A 244 -23.70 -3.22 19.09
C LEU A 244 -24.12 -4.65 18.76
N PHE A 245 -23.24 -5.42 18.11
CA PHE A 245 -23.50 -6.82 17.82
C PHE A 245 -23.62 -7.67 19.09
N LYS A 246 -22.77 -7.44 20.10
CA LYS A 246 -22.88 -8.09 21.41
C LYS A 246 -24.19 -7.75 22.11
N ASP A 247 -24.59 -6.48 22.08
CA ASP A 247 -25.84 -6.02 22.69
C ASP A 247 -27.06 -6.62 21.98
N ALA A 248 -27.08 -6.62 20.64
CA ALA A 248 -28.13 -7.26 19.85
C ALA A 248 -28.20 -8.77 20.11
N THR A 249 -27.05 -9.45 20.20
CA THR A 249 -26.99 -10.88 20.54
C THR A 249 -27.57 -11.15 21.93
N ARG A 250 -27.30 -10.28 22.90
CA ARG A 250 -27.88 -10.37 24.25
C ARG A 250 -29.39 -10.19 24.20
N GLN A 251 -29.89 -9.16 23.52
CA GLN A 251 -31.33 -8.94 23.36
C GLN A 251 -32.04 -10.11 22.68
N CYS A 252 -31.43 -10.71 21.64
CA CYS A 252 -31.98 -11.90 20.99
C CYS A 252 -32.07 -13.10 21.96
N LYS A 253 -31.08 -13.30 22.84
CA LYS A 253 -31.12 -14.35 23.86
C LYS A 253 -32.20 -14.06 24.91
N ASP A 254 -32.29 -12.82 25.39
CA ASP A 254 -33.29 -12.42 26.38
C ASP A 254 -34.72 -12.60 25.84
N LEU A 255 -34.96 -12.25 24.56
CA LEU A 255 -36.24 -12.48 23.87
C LEU A 255 -36.56 -13.96 23.68
N GLN A 256 -35.58 -14.78 23.30
CA GLN A 256 -35.75 -16.23 23.22
C GLN A 256 -36.11 -16.82 24.58
N GLN A 257 -35.46 -16.37 25.64
CA GLN A 257 -35.74 -16.83 26.99
C GLN A 257 -37.15 -16.43 27.44
N TYR A 258 -37.58 -15.20 27.15
CA TYR A 258 -38.94 -14.74 27.42
C TYR A 258 -40.00 -15.57 26.66
N GLN A 259 -39.75 -15.91 25.38
CA GLN A 259 -40.65 -16.77 24.61
C GLN A 259 -40.77 -18.20 25.18
N MET A 260 -39.70 -18.74 25.76
CA MET A 260 -39.73 -20.06 26.39
C MET A 260 -40.50 -20.03 27.71
N ASP A 261 -40.29 -19.00 28.53
CA ASP A 261 -41.00 -18.84 29.82
C ASP A 261 -42.51 -18.58 29.62
N ASP A 262 -42.91 -17.82 28.59
CA ASP A 262 -44.32 -17.56 28.28
C ASP A 262 -45.00 -18.79 27.63
N SER A 263 -44.25 -19.61 26.88
CA SER A 263 -44.72 -20.91 26.37
C SER A 263 -45.07 -21.88 27.49
N ASP A 264 -44.21 -22.03 28.50
CA ASP A 264 -44.42 -23.01 29.57
C ASP A 264 -45.45 -22.54 30.61
N ASN A 265 -45.63 -21.22 30.77
CA ASN A 265 -46.52 -20.65 31.79
C ASN A 265 -47.86 -20.13 31.24
N ALA A 266 -48.10 -20.16 29.93
CA ALA A 266 -49.41 -19.84 29.35
C ALA A 266 -50.43 -20.96 29.66
N PRO A 267 -51.65 -20.63 30.13
CA PRO A 267 -52.69 -21.63 30.40
C PRO A 267 -53.09 -22.33 29.09
N ARG A 268 -52.77 -23.63 28.99
CA ARG A 268 -53.11 -24.46 27.84
C ARG A 268 -54.44 -25.16 28.11
N PHE A 269 -55.52 -24.62 27.56
CA PHE A 269 -56.82 -25.30 27.56
C PHE A 269 -56.78 -26.47 26.58
N THR A 270 -57.27 -27.63 27.00
CA THR A 270 -57.42 -28.78 26.12
C THR A 270 -58.67 -28.63 25.24
N LEU A 271 -58.67 -29.27 24.07
CA LEU A 271 -59.87 -29.32 23.22
C LEU A 271 -61.06 -29.99 23.93
N SER A 272 -60.83 -30.84 24.94
CA SER A 272 -61.90 -31.44 25.75
C SER A 272 -62.53 -30.40 26.67
N GLU A 273 -61.71 -29.67 27.42
CA GLU A 273 -62.18 -28.58 28.30
C GLU A 273 -62.94 -27.52 27.51
N LEU A 274 -62.46 -27.15 26.33
CA LEU A 274 -63.16 -26.20 25.47
C LEU A 274 -64.53 -26.73 25.02
N ARG A 275 -64.62 -28.03 24.69
CA ARG A 275 -65.91 -28.66 24.32
C ARG A 275 -66.86 -28.72 25.51
N GLU A 276 -66.36 -29.07 26.68
CA GLU A 276 -67.14 -29.12 27.93
C GLU A 276 -67.71 -27.74 28.26
N VAL A 277 -66.88 -26.69 28.25
CA VAL A 277 -67.33 -25.32 28.50
C VAL A 277 -68.33 -24.85 27.44
N LEU A 278 -68.13 -25.20 26.17
CA LEU A 278 -69.08 -24.86 25.11
C LEU A 278 -70.42 -25.60 25.27
N GLN A 279 -70.38 -26.86 25.70
CA GLN A 279 -71.57 -27.66 25.92
C GLN A 279 -72.34 -27.16 27.15
N GLU A 280 -71.64 -26.84 28.23
CA GLU A 280 -72.19 -26.20 29.43
C GLU A 280 -72.79 -24.83 29.10
N LYS A 281 -72.07 -23.99 28.35
CA LYS A 281 -72.60 -22.72 27.83
C LYS A 281 -73.90 -22.91 27.05
N ASN A 282 -73.96 -23.89 26.15
CA ASN A 282 -75.16 -24.14 25.36
C ASN A 282 -76.33 -24.63 26.22
N LEU A 283 -76.04 -25.45 27.24
CA LEU A 283 -77.04 -25.96 28.17
C LEU A 283 -77.59 -24.83 29.06
N LEU A 284 -76.70 -23.99 29.60
CA LEU A 284 -77.06 -22.80 30.35
C LEU A 284 -77.83 -21.81 29.49
N LYS A 285 -77.46 -21.63 28.23
CA LYS A 285 -78.20 -20.79 27.28
C LYS A 285 -79.63 -21.31 27.06
N GLY A 286 -79.81 -22.62 26.95
CA GLY A 286 -81.15 -23.23 26.89
C GLY A 286 -81.96 -22.97 28.17
N LYS A 287 -81.34 -23.17 29.33
CA LYS A 287 -81.97 -22.93 30.63
C LYS A 287 -82.31 -21.46 30.88
N VAL A 288 -81.48 -20.54 30.40
CA VAL A 288 -81.75 -19.09 30.44
C VAL A 288 -82.97 -18.79 29.57
N LEU A 289 -83.08 -19.35 28.37
CA LEU A 289 -84.26 -19.16 27.52
C LEU A 289 -85.55 -19.68 28.16
N GLU A 290 -85.50 -20.87 28.78
CA GLU A 290 -86.66 -21.42 29.52
C GLU A 290 -87.06 -20.52 30.69
N LEU A 291 -86.09 -20.08 31.50
CA LEU A 291 -86.35 -19.17 32.62
C LEU A 291 -86.83 -17.80 32.17
N GLU A 292 -86.33 -17.27 31.05
CA GLU A 292 -86.80 -16.04 30.42
C GLU A 292 -88.25 -16.19 29.95
N GLU A 293 -88.61 -17.34 29.36
CA GLU A 293 -89.98 -17.64 28.94
C GLU A 293 -90.94 -17.76 30.15
N GLU A 294 -90.54 -18.46 31.21
CA GLU A 294 -91.32 -18.55 32.45
C GLU A 294 -91.49 -17.16 33.10
N LEU A 295 -90.44 -16.33 33.11
CA LEU A 295 -90.50 -14.95 33.58
C LEU A 295 -91.39 -14.06 32.71
N GLU A 296 -91.43 -14.27 31.40
CA GLU A 296 -92.31 -13.56 30.47
C GLU A 296 -93.79 -13.94 30.72
N GLN A 297 -94.06 -15.22 31.02
CA GLN A 297 -95.39 -15.72 31.37
C GLN A 297 -95.85 -15.25 32.76
N LEU A 298 -94.94 -15.12 33.72
CA LEU A 298 -95.21 -14.66 35.08
C LEU A 298 -95.11 -13.14 35.25
N ARG A 299 -94.62 -12.42 34.23
CA ARG A 299 -94.65 -10.97 34.23
C ARG A 299 -96.11 -10.51 34.19
N PRO A 300 -96.61 -9.83 35.23
CA PRO A 300 -97.85 -9.09 35.09
C PRO A 300 -97.62 -8.09 33.97
N SER A 301 -98.62 -7.85 33.12
CA SER A 301 -98.57 -6.79 32.11
C SER A 301 -98.36 -5.44 32.80
N ARG A 302 -97.10 -5.10 33.09
CA ARG A 302 -96.64 -3.82 33.59
C ARG A 302 -95.85 -3.17 32.48
N ARG A 303 -96.60 -2.29 31.82
CA ARG A 303 -96.19 -1.11 31.07
C ARG A 303 -94.72 -0.73 31.27
N ARG A 304 -94.08 -0.50 30.12
CA ARG A 304 -92.95 0.41 29.86
C ARG A 304 -92.85 1.54 30.90
N GLU A 305 -91.62 1.75 31.41
CA GLU A 305 -90.97 3.03 31.76
C GLU A 305 -89.68 2.66 32.52
N SER A 306 -88.47 2.84 31.99
CA SER A 306 -87.73 4.07 31.64
C SER A 306 -86.64 4.35 32.69
N VAL A 307 -85.40 4.50 32.19
CA VAL A 307 -84.39 5.49 32.63
C VAL A 307 -83.52 5.16 33.86
N THR A 308 -82.28 4.79 33.53
CA THR A 308 -80.97 5.23 34.07
C THR A 308 -80.67 5.08 35.56
N SER A 309 -79.56 4.41 35.88
CA SER A 309 -78.64 4.87 36.93
C SER A 309 -77.23 4.31 36.68
N ASP A 310 -76.38 5.19 36.15
CA ASP A 310 -74.93 5.12 36.24
C ASP A 310 -74.53 5.34 37.70
N SER A 311 -73.76 4.43 38.29
CA SER A 311 -73.13 4.59 39.61
C SER A 311 -72.07 3.53 39.79
N SER A 312 -70.80 3.91 39.59
CA SER A 312 -69.66 3.53 40.45
C SER A 312 -68.37 4.14 39.90
N ARG A 313 -68.19 5.45 40.14
CA ARG A 313 -66.85 6.04 40.28
C ARG A 313 -66.67 6.32 41.76
N GLU A 314 -65.75 5.62 42.40
CA GLU A 314 -64.84 6.14 43.43
C GLU A 314 -63.95 5.01 43.92
N PHE A 315 -62.64 5.14 43.68
CA PHE A 315 -61.51 4.83 44.57
C PHE A 315 -60.24 4.72 43.71
N ASP A 316 -59.54 5.83 43.54
CA ASP A 316 -58.14 5.96 43.96
C ASP A 316 -57.56 7.32 43.53
N ARG A 317 -57.41 8.21 44.51
CA ARG A 317 -56.39 9.27 44.45
C ARG A 317 -55.14 8.71 45.13
N CYS A 318 -54.22 8.19 44.34
CA CYS A 318 -52.82 8.07 44.76
C CYS A 318 -51.91 8.49 43.59
N ALA A 319 -51.04 9.45 43.88
CA ALA A 319 -49.88 9.87 43.10
C ALA A 319 -50.12 10.27 41.63
N GLN A 320 -50.15 11.58 41.38
CA GLN A 320 -49.70 12.13 40.11
C GLN A 320 -48.20 11.83 39.94
N THR A 321 -47.86 10.64 39.47
CA THR A 321 -46.62 10.43 38.74
C THR A 321 -46.92 10.72 37.29
N GLU A 322 -46.42 11.87 36.80
CA GLU A 322 -46.34 12.10 35.35
C GLU A 322 -45.58 10.93 34.73
N GLU A 323 -46.32 10.04 34.09
CA GLU A 323 -45.79 8.95 33.28
C GLU A 323 -45.12 9.59 32.06
N TYR A 324 -43.84 9.93 32.19
CA TYR A 324 -43.01 10.33 31.05
C TYR A 324 -42.88 9.13 30.12
N VAL A 325 -43.68 9.12 29.06
CA VAL A 325 -43.55 8.15 27.97
C VAL A 325 -42.22 8.42 27.27
N VAL A 326 -41.19 7.65 27.62
CA VAL A 326 -39.87 7.73 26.98
C VAL A 326 -39.99 7.05 25.61
N TYR A 327 -40.28 7.83 24.58
CA TYR A 327 -40.05 7.39 23.21
C TYR A 327 -38.54 7.16 23.06
N GLY A 328 -38.14 5.88 22.97
CA GLY A 328 -36.78 5.52 22.59
C GLY A 328 -36.39 6.18 21.26
N PRO A 329 -35.08 6.27 20.94
CA PRO A 329 -34.64 6.84 19.67
C PRO A 329 -35.42 6.18 18.53
N ILE A 330 -36.17 6.97 17.76
CA ILE A 330 -36.86 6.49 16.56
C ILE A 330 -35.86 5.62 15.79
N ASN A 331 -36.26 4.38 15.46
CA ASN A 331 -35.45 3.52 14.61
C ASN A 331 -35.08 4.33 13.37
N ARG A 332 -33.83 4.79 13.29
CA ARG A 332 -33.34 5.47 12.10
C ARG A 332 -33.47 4.45 10.98
N GLU A 333 -34.26 4.80 9.97
CA GLU A 333 -34.35 3.97 8.79
C GLU A 333 -32.93 3.70 8.26
N PRO A 334 -32.63 2.47 7.82
CA PRO A 334 -31.34 2.13 7.23
C PRO A 334 -30.94 3.20 6.20
N GLU A 335 -29.65 3.56 6.11
CA GLU A 335 -29.20 4.56 5.13
C GLU A 335 -29.59 4.20 3.69
N GLU A 336 -29.73 2.91 3.40
CA GLU A 336 -30.24 2.36 2.14
C GLU A 336 -31.70 2.76 1.86
N LYS A 337 -32.53 2.96 2.88
CA LYS A 337 -33.91 3.47 2.75
C LYS A 337 -33.97 5.00 2.71
N LEU A 338 -33.08 5.68 3.43
CA LEU A 338 -32.97 7.15 3.39
C LEU A 338 -32.43 7.66 2.06
N TYR A 339 -31.53 6.90 1.43
CA TYR A 339 -30.91 7.21 0.15
C TYR A 339 -30.97 6.02 -0.82
N PRO A 340 -32.16 5.58 -1.27
CA PRO A 340 -32.28 4.41 -2.15
C PRO A 340 -31.46 4.55 -3.43
N TRP A 341 -31.35 5.76 -3.98
CA TRP A 341 -30.56 6.07 -5.18
C TRP A 341 -29.05 5.93 -5.00
N LYS A 342 -28.51 5.99 -3.76
CA LYS A 342 -27.08 5.79 -3.50
C LYS A 342 -26.68 4.32 -3.53
N TYR A 343 -27.60 3.44 -3.17
CA TYR A 343 -27.39 2.00 -3.05
C TYR A 343 -28.15 1.20 -4.11
N GLU A 344 -28.82 1.89 -5.03
CA GLU A 344 -29.45 1.30 -6.18
C GLU A 344 -28.38 0.57 -7.00
N ARG A 345 -28.52 -0.76 -7.10
CA ARG A 345 -27.69 -1.56 -7.99
C ARG A 345 -27.91 -1.00 -9.39
N LYS A 346 -26.90 -0.29 -9.91
CA LYS A 346 -26.89 0.18 -11.30
C LYS A 346 -27.25 -1.02 -12.18
N GLU A 347 -28.24 -0.85 -13.06
CA GLU A 347 -28.62 -1.91 -13.97
C GLU A 347 -27.37 -2.40 -14.73
N SER A 348 -27.14 -3.71 -14.66
CA SER A 348 -26.07 -4.40 -15.37
C SER A 348 -26.16 -4.10 -16.86
N GLY A 349 -25.04 -4.14 -17.58
CA GLY A 349 -25.08 -3.93 -19.03
C GLY A 349 -25.93 -5.00 -19.71
N VAL A 350 -25.91 -6.23 -19.17
CA VAL A 350 -26.75 -7.34 -19.66
C VAL A 350 -28.23 -7.03 -19.47
N ARG A 351 -28.66 -6.51 -18.31
CA ARG A 351 -30.08 -6.17 -18.07
C ARG A 351 -30.55 -5.06 -18.99
N LYS A 352 -29.68 -4.08 -19.29
CA LYS A 352 -29.95 -3.03 -20.28
C LYS A 352 -30.08 -3.60 -21.69
N LEU A 353 -29.23 -4.56 -22.05
CA LEU A 353 -29.25 -5.23 -23.36
C LEU A 353 -30.60 -5.94 -23.61
N TYR A 354 -31.14 -6.61 -22.60
CA TYR A 354 -32.42 -7.32 -22.69
C TYR A 354 -33.66 -6.46 -22.37
N ALA A 355 -33.50 -5.18 -22.03
CA ALA A 355 -34.61 -4.32 -21.61
C ALA A 355 -35.68 -4.15 -22.72
N LEU A 356 -35.26 -4.09 -23.98
CA LEU A 356 -36.17 -4.01 -25.14
C LEU A 356 -36.95 -5.31 -25.35
N LEU A 357 -36.30 -6.45 -25.15
CA LEU A 357 -36.91 -7.77 -25.20
C LEU A 357 -37.95 -7.94 -24.10
N TYR A 358 -37.62 -7.55 -22.86
CA TYR A 358 -38.58 -7.53 -21.76
C TYR A 358 -39.83 -6.70 -22.02
N LYS A 359 -39.67 -5.53 -22.63
CA LYS A 359 -40.80 -4.67 -23.03
C LYS A 359 -41.68 -5.33 -24.09
N LYS A 360 -41.11 -6.12 -25.01
CA LYS A 360 -41.88 -6.95 -25.96
C LYS A 360 -42.60 -8.11 -25.24
N LEU A 361 -42.00 -8.68 -24.19
CA LEU A 361 -42.62 -9.75 -23.40
C LEU A 361 -43.81 -9.30 -22.54
N GLN A 362 -43.87 -8.02 -22.18
CA GLN A 362 -44.94 -7.46 -21.35
C GLN A 362 -46.15 -6.91 -22.13
N LYS A 363 -46.01 -6.67 -23.43
CA LYS A 363 -47.15 -6.30 -24.29
C LYS A 363 -47.91 -7.57 -24.69
N LYS A 364 -48.97 -7.88 -23.93
CA LYS A 364 -50.17 -8.56 -24.46
C LYS A 364 -51.17 -7.48 -24.85
#